data_AF-A0A519H559-F1
#
_entry.id   AF-A0A519H559-F1
#
_cell.length_a   1.000
_cell.length_b   1.000
_cell.length_c   1.000
_cell.angle_alpha   90.00
_cell.angle_beta   90.00
_cell.angle_gamma   90.00
#
_symmetry.space_group_name_H-M   'P 1'
#
loop_
_entity.id
_entity.type
_entity.pdbx_description
1 polymer ?
#
loop_
_entity_poly.entity_id
_entity_poly.type
_entity_poly.pdbx_seq_one_letter_code
_entity_poly.pdbx_strand_id
1 'polypeptide(L)'
;MATLGNITFYADDPQKLSRFWADVFGYPHQEWDDALRAQLKAAGLTDADLASRGLAEDPIGAGPRLFFHHADGPKEGRNRLHIDVTVTEGAEDPRAHLEAEKDRIVALGGSVVRLVDQQWGPWPEHYYQMRDPEGNEFCLQ
;
A
#
# COMPACT_ATOMS: atom_id res chain seq x y z
N MET A 1 -18.39 -20.04 -0.29
CA MET A 1 -18.05 -19.14 -1.42
C MET A 1 -16.64 -18.63 -1.19
N ALA A 2 -15.84 -18.42 -2.24
CA ALA A 2 -14.47 -17.93 -2.12
C ALA A 2 -14.45 -16.40 -1.91
N THR A 3 -13.45 -15.89 -1.18
CA THR A 3 -13.18 -14.45 -0.97
C THR A 3 -11.72 -14.14 -1.33
N LEU A 4 -11.43 -12.89 -1.69
CA LEU A 4 -10.06 -12.44 -1.91
C LEU A 4 -9.42 -12.14 -0.55
N GLY A 5 -8.32 -12.83 -0.23
CA GLY A 5 -7.63 -12.67 1.06
C GLY A 5 -6.59 -11.55 1.07
N ASN A 6 -5.60 -11.64 0.17
CA ASN A 6 -4.47 -10.71 0.12
C ASN A 6 -4.22 -10.21 -1.31
N ILE A 7 -3.73 -8.99 -1.42
CA ILE A 7 -2.91 -8.52 -2.55
C ILE A 7 -1.47 -8.51 -2.04
N THR A 8 -0.60 -9.30 -2.68
CA THR A 8 0.77 -9.50 -2.19
C THR A 8 1.79 -8.77 -3.04
N PHE A 9 2.71 -8.07 -2.38
CA PHE A 9 3.86 -7.39 -2.95
C PHE A 9 5.14 -8.05 -2.49
N TYR A 10 6.10 -8.11 -3.40
CA TYR A 10 7.49 -8.28 -3.02
C TYR A 10 8.06 -6.94 -2.60
N ALA A 11 8.87 -6.95 -1.54
CA ALA A 11 9.46 -5.74 -0.96
C ALA A 11 10.89 -5.99 -0.45
N ASP A 12 11.77 -5.01 -0.59
CA ASP A 12 13.12 -5.04 0.00
C ASP A 12 13.04 -4.83 1.52
N ASP A 13 12.15 -3.95 1.99
CA ASP A 13 11.83 -3.74 3.40
C ASP A 13 10.31 -3.87 3.63
N PRO A 14 9.81 -5.11 3.84
CA PRO A 14 8.39 -5.38 4.02
C PRO A 14 7.74 -4.59 5.16
N GLN A 15 8.50 -4.33 6.24
CA GLN A 15 8.01 -3.61 7.42
C GLN A 15 7.84 -2.13 7.14
N LYS A 16 8.83 -1.51 6.50
CA LYS A 16 8.73 -0.10 6.10
C LYS A 16 7.62 0.11 5.09
N LEU A 17 7.51 -0.78 4.10
CA LEU A 17 6.49 -0.65 3.06
C LEU A 17 5.08 -0.90 3.61
N SER A 18 4.90 -1.85 4.52
CA SER A 18 3.60 -2.03 5.18
C SER A 18 3.18 -0.84 6.03
N ARG A 19 4.12 -0.19 6.74
CA ARG A 19 3.82 1.03 7.51
C ARG A 19 3.44 2.19 6.60
N PHE A 20 4.15 2.38 5.48
CA PHE A 20 3.79 3.38 4.47
C PHE A 20 2.34 3.19 4.00
N TRP A 21 1.98 1.98 3.59
CA TRP A 21 0.61 1.69 3.13
C TRP A 21 -0.44 1.80 4.25
N ALA A 22 -0.10 1.43 5.48
CA ALA A 22 -0.97 1.67 6.62
C ALA A 22 -1.22 3.18 6.83
N ASP A 23 -0.17 4.01 6.74
CA ASP A 23 -0.28 5.46 6.86
C ASP A 23 -1.05 6.09 5.70
N VAL A 24 -0.94 5.56 4.48
CA VAL A 24 -1.76 5.98 3.32
C VAL A 24 -3.25 5.83 3.64
N PHE A 25 -3.67 4.68 4.17
CA PHE A 25 -5.08 4.40 4.46
C PHE A 25 -5.54 4.81 5.88
N GLY A 26 -4.63 5.32 6.73
CA GLY A 26 -4.93 5.61 8.13
C GLY A 26 -5.18 4.35 8.98
N TYR A 27 -4.66 3.20 8.56
CA TYR A 27 -4.74 1.95 9.30
C TYR A 27 -3.76 1.93 10.48
N PRO A 28 -4.07 1.21 11.57
CA PRO A 28 -3.11 0.98 12.63
C PRO A 28 -1.91 0.19 12.09
N HIS A 29 -0.71 0.54 12.58
CA HIS A 29 0.49 -0.24 12.28
C HIS A 29 0.36 -1.63 12.91
N GLN A 30 0.43 -2.65 12.07
CA GLN A 30 0.34 -4.03 12.52
C GLN A 30 1.68 -4.52 13.03
N GLU A 31 1.67 -5.11 14.22
CA GLU A 31 2.78 -5.87 14.77
C GLU A 31 2.33 -7.32 14.90
N TRP A 32 3.27 -8.26 14.85
CA TRP A 32 2.96 -9.64 15.17
C TRP A 32 2.56 -9.73 16.65
N ASP A 33 1.35 -10.26 16.92
CA ASP A 33 0.89 -10.56 18.27
C ASP A 33 1.96 -11.34 19.06
N ASP A 34 2.16 -10.99 20.33
CA ASP A 34 3.25 -11.53 21.14
C ASP A 34 3.16 -13.06 21.29
N ALA A 35 1.94 -13.61 21.40
CA ALA A 35 1.76 -15.05 21.51
C ALA A 35 2.07 -15.74 20.17
N LEU A 36 1.62 -15.18 19.05
CA LEU A 36 1.97 -15.68 17.73
C LEU A 36 3.48 -15.59 17.48
N ARG A 37 4.12 -14.47 17.83
CA ARG A 37 5.56 -14.25 17.72
C ARG A 37 6.32 -15.30 18.53
N ALA A 38 5.90 -15.57 19.77
CA ALA A 38 6.51 -16.60 20.61
C ALA A 38 6.37 -18.00 19.99
N GLN A 39 5.20 -18.34 19.44
CA GLN A 39 4.97 -19.61 18.74
C GLN A 39 5.87 -19.76 17.52
N LEU A 40 6.00 -18.72 16.69
CA LEU A 40 6.84 -18.74 15.50
C LEU A 40 8.33 -18.87 15.86
N LYS A 41 8.78 -18.18 16.91
CA LYS A 41 10.15 -18.33 17.42
C LYS A 41 10.42 -19.73 17.96
N ALA A 42 9.45 -20.32 18.67
CA ALA A 42 9.56 -21.70 19.14
C ALA A 42 9.62 -22.72 17.97
N ALA A 43 9.05 -22.38 16.82
CA ALA A 43 9.17 -23.15 15.58
C ALA A 43 10.48 -22.91 14.81
N GLY A 44 11.40 -22.10 15.35
CA GLY A 44 12.74 -21.87 14.80
C GLY A 44 12.90 -20.62 13.94
N LEU A 45 11.87 -19.76 13.84
CA LEU A 45 11.99 -18.49 13.11
C LEU A 45 12.78 -17.47 13.92
N THR A 46 13.66 -16.75 13.24
CA THR A 46 14.42 -15.63 13.80
C THR A 46 13.62 -14.32 13.73
N ASP A 47 14.11 -13.27 14.39
CA ASP A 47 13.52 -11.93 14.22
C ASP A 47 13.62 -11.43 12.78
N ALA A 48 14.65 -11.84 12.03
CA ALA A 48 14.78 -11.52 10.60
C ALA A 48 13.69 -12.20 9.76
N ASP A 49 13.36 -13.46 10.06
CA ASP A 49 12.27 -14.18 9.38
C ASP A 49 10.90 -13.56 9.64
N LEU A 50 10.71 -12.94 10.81
CA LEU A 50 9.48 -12.22 11.12
C LEU A 50 9.43 -10.84 10.45
N ALA A 51 10.58 -10.16 10.37
CA ALA A 51 10.72 -8.87 9.71
C ALA A 51 10.66 -8.97 8.17
N SER A 52 10.87 -10.17 7.60
CA SER A 52 10.74 -10.41 6.15
C SER A 52 9.29 -10.40 5.64
N ARG A 53 8.34 -10.05 6.51
CA ARG A 53 6.90 -9.95 6.21
C ARG A 53 6.32 -8.70 6.83
N GLY A 54 5.36 -8.07 6.15
CA GLY A 54 4.62 -6.91 6.63
C GLY A 54 3.15 -6.97 6.19
N LEU A 55 2.29 -6.25 6.91
CA LEU A 55 0.84 -6.25 6.68
C LEU A 55 0.26 -4.85 6.85
N ALA A 56 -0.57 -4.43 5.90
CA ALA A 56 -1.51 -3.32 6.07
C ALA A 56 -2.93 -3.87 5.86
N GLU A 57 -3.78 -3.66 6.86
CA GLU A 57 -5.12 -4.24 6.93
C GLU A 57 -6.09 -3.21 7.52
N ASP A 58 -7.26 -3.13 6.90
CA ASP A 58 -8.37 -2.35 7.42
C ASP A 58 -8.76 -2.89 8.82
N PRO A 59 -8.85 -2.03 9.85
CA PRO A 59 -9.12 -2.47 11.22
C PRO A 59 -10.47 -3.17 11.40
N ILE A 60 -11.43 -2.98 10.49
CA ILE A 60 -12.71 -3.71 10.51
C ILE A 60 -12.73 -4.91 9.56
N GLY A 61 -11.61 -5.23 8.91
CA GLY A 61 -11.47 -6.36 8.00
C GLY A 61 -12.22 -6.18 6.68
N ALA A 62 -12.43 -4.93 6.26
CA ALA A 62 -13.07 -4.63 4.99
C ALA A 62 -12.09 -4.86 3.82
N GLY A 63 -12.48 -5.73 2.89
CA GLY A 63 -11.71 -5.98 1.67
C GLY A 63 -10.45 -6.85 1.88
N PRO A 64 -9.60 -6.98 0.85
CA PRO A 64 -8.37 -7.74 0.93
C PRO A 64 -7.28 -6.97 1.69
N ARG A 65 -6.35 -7.71 2.30
CA ARG A 65 -5.20 -7.12 2.98
C ARG A 65 -4.06 -6.85 2.00
N LEU A 66 -3.26 -5.82 2.24
CA LEU A 66 -1.99 -5.65 1.54
C LEU A 66 -0.89 -6.37 2.31
N PHE A 67 -0.32 -7.39 1.69
CA PHE A 67 0.70 -8.23 2.30
C PHE A 67 2.05 -8.03 1.60
N PHE A 68 3.11 -7.85 2.38
CA PHE A 68 4.45 -7.56 1.89
C PHE A 68 5.37 -8.69 2.31
N HIS A 69 6.17 -9.20 1.38
CA HIS A 69 7.12 -10.28 1.63
C HIS A 69 8.46 -9.98 0.99
N HIS A 70 9.54 -10.29 1.70
CA HIS A 70 10.88 -10.16 1.16
C HIS A 70 11.04 -11.06 -0.08
N ALA A 71 11.66 -10.53 -1.12
CA ALA A 71 12.02 -11.28 -2.31
C ALA A 71 13.53 -11.31 -2.50
N ASP A 72 14.03 -12.43 -3.02
CA ASP A 72 15.42 -12.53 -3.41
C ASP A 72 15.60 -11.92 -4.80
N GLY A 73 16.37 -10.84 -4.89
CA GLY A 73 16.73 -10.19 -6.14
C GLY A 73 15.85 -8.99 -6.51
N PRO A 74 16.28 -8.19 -7.51
CA PRO A 74 15.63 -6.93 -7.83
C PRO A 74 14.29 -7.13 -8.55
N LYS A 75 13.40 -6.15 -8.41
CA LYS A 75 12.15 -6.05 -9.18
C LYS A 75 12.43 -6.02 -10.69
N GLU A 76 11.81 -6.93 -11.44
CA GLU A 76 11.91 -6.95 -12.90
C GLU A 76 10.72 -6.25 -13.59
N GLY A 77 10.93 -4.98 -13.94
CA GLY A 77 9.97 -4.19 -14.71
C GLY A 77 8.76 -3.72 -13.90
N ARG A 78 7.65 -3.43 -14.62
CA ARG A 78 6.44 -2.86 -14.03
C ARG A 78 5.62 -3.89 -13.27
N ASN A 79 4.87 -3.43 -12.28
CA ASN A 79 3.82 -4.24 -11.68
C ASN A 79 2.83 -4.75 -12.74
N ARG A 80 2.39 -6.01 -12.56
CA ARG A 80 1.36 -6.65 -13.40
C ARG A 80 -0.05 -6.44 -12.87
N LEU A 81 -0.14 -5.92 -11.65
CA LEU A 81 -1.35 -5.51 -10.96
C LEU A 81 -1.22 -4.03 -10.61
N HIS A 82 -2.33 -3.32 -10.57
CA HIS A 82 -2.37 -1.91 -10.22
C HIS A 82 -3.36 -1.71 -9.07
N ILE A 83 -3.06 -0.76 -8.18
CA ILE A 83 -3.94 -0.34 -7.09
C ILE A 83 -4.37 1.09 -7.35
N ASP A 84 -5.66 1.34 -7.23
CA ASP A 84 -6.25 2.69 -7.22
C ASP A 84 -6.65 3.02 -5.79
N VAL A 85 -6.17 4.15 -5.28
CA VAL A 85 -6.47 4.69 -3.96
C VAL A 85 -7.42 5.87 -4.15
N THR A 86 -8.62 5.77 -3.59
CA THR A 86 -9.62 6.85 -3.63
C THR A 86 -9.59 7.65 -2.34
N VAL A 87 -9.44 8.96 -2.44
CA VAL A 87 -9.47 9.92 -1.32
C VAL A 87 -10.54 11.00 -1.49
N THR A 88 -11.09 11.15 -2.71
CA THR A 88 -12.03 12.25 -3.00
C THR A 88 -13.50 11.95 -2.70
N GLU A 89 -13.83 10.72 -2.30
CA GLU A 89 -15.21 10.33 -2.02
C GLU A 89 -15.79 11.11 -0.84
N GLY A 90 -16.84 11.89 -1.10
CA GLY A 90 -17.51 12.72 -0.08
C GLY A 90 -16.81 14.05 0.23
N ALA A 91 -15.73 14.41 -0.47
CA ALA A 91 -15.05 15.70 -0.31
C ALA A 91 -15.86 16.87 -0.91
N GLU A 92 -15.88 18.02 -0.21
CA GLU A 92 -16.54 19.25 -0.71
C GLU A 92 -15.80 19.85 -1.92
N ASP A 93 -14.46 19.83 -1.88
CA ASP A 93 -13.59 20.15 -3.01
C ASP A 93 -12.67 18.95 -3.32
N PRO A 94 -13.09 18.05 -4.22
CA PRO A 94 -12.31 16.88 -4.61
C PRO A 94 -10.89 17.20 -5.10
N ARG A 95 -10.71 18.30 -5.85
CA ARG A 95 -9.39 18.63 -6.42
C ARG A 95 -8.44 19.12 -5.34
N ALA A 96 -8.90 20.03 -4.48
CA ALA A 96 -8.08 20.50 -3.36
C ALA A 96 -7.75 19.37 -2.38
N HIS A 97 -8.69 18.46 -2.12
CA HIS A 97 -8.46 17.30 -1.26
C HIS A 97 -7.43 16.34 -1.88
N LEU A 98 -7.55 16.05 -3.17
CA LEU A 98 -6.58 15.21 -3.90
C LEU A 98 -5.16 15.79 -3.85
N GLU A 99 -5.00 17.10 -4.06
CA GLU A 99 -3.69 17.76 -3.95
C GLU A 99 -3.09 17.62 -2.55
N ALA A 100 -3.89 17.84 -1.51
CA ALA A 100 -3.45 17.73 -0.13
C ALA A 100 -3.04 16.29 0.24
N GLU A 101 -3.80 15.28 -0.20
CA GLU A 101 -3.47 13.88 0.04
C GLU A 101 -2.25 13.44 -0.75
N LYS A 102 -2.08 13.91 -1.99
CA LYS A 102 -0.83 13.72 -2.74
C LYS A 102 0.36 14.28 -1.96
N ASP A 103 0.28 15.50 -1.44
CA ASP A 103 1.37 16.11 -0.65
C ASP A 103 1.65 15.32 0.64
N ARG A 104 0.60 14.86 1.34
CA ARG A 104 0.73 14.01 2.52
C ARG A 104 1.46 12.70 2.19
N ILE A 105 1.06 12.02 1.12
CA ILE A 105 1.65 10.75 0.71
C ILE A 105 3.11 10.93 0.23
N VAL A 106 3.43 12.05 -0.41
CA VAL A 106 4.83 12.40 -0.72
C VAL A 106 5.64 12.57 0.56
N ALA A 107 5.09 13.22 1.59
CA ALA A 107 5.78 13.35 2.88
C ALA A 107 5.99 12.00 3.60
N LEU A 108 5.14 10.99 3.34
CA LEU A 108 5.31 9.61 3.82
C LEU A 108 6.41 8.83 3.06
N GLY A 109 6.95 9.38 1.98
CA GLY A 109 7.99 8.75 1.16
C GLY A 109 7.51 8.24 -0.20
N GLY A 110 6.25 8.50 -0.57
CA GLY A 110 5.76 8.31 -1.92
C GLY A 110 6.36 9.33 -2.90
N SER A 111 6.20 9.09 -4.20
CA SER A 111 6.63 10.04 -5.23
C SER A 111 5.58 10.18 -6.33
N VAL A 112 5.47 11.39 -6.87
CA VAL A 112 4.58 11.69 -8.00
C VAL A 112 5.28 11.31 -9.30
N VAL A 113 4.61 10.51 -10.13
CA VAL A 113 5.04 10.24 -11.51
C VAL A 113 4.48 11.31 -12.43
N ARG A 114 3.17 11.54 -12.40
CA ARG A 114 2.49 12.59 -13.16
C ARG A 114 1.05 12.79 -12.67
N LEU A 115 0.51 13.98 -12.91
CA LEU A 115 -0.93 14.21 -12.92
C LEU A 115 -1.50 13.73 -14.26
N VAL A 116 -2.62 13.01 -14.21
CA VAL A 116 -3.49 12.76 -15.36
C VAL A 116 -4.70 13.67 -15.18
N ASP A 117 -4.85 14.64 -16.08
CA ASP A 117 -6.03 15.51 -16.18
C ASP A 117 -6.46 15.51 -17.65
N GLN A 118 -7.35 14.58 -18.00
CA GLN A 118 -7.76 14.36 -19.39
C GLN A 118 -9.20 13.86 -19.47
N GLN A 119 -9.66 13.67 -20.70
CA GLN A 119 -10.98 13.18 -20.99
C GLN A 119 -10.91 11.85 -21.76
N TRP A 120 -11.51 10.80 -21.21
CA TRP A 120 -11.76 9.55 -21.93
C TRP A 120 -13.22 9.52 -22.43
N GLY A 121 -13.46 10.19 -23.57
CA GLY A 121 -14.81 10.32 -24.13
C GLY A 121 -15.71 11.21 -23.26
N PRO A 122 -16.81 10.72 -22.68
CA PRO A 122 -17.62 11.50 -21.73
C PRO A 122 -17.08 11.44 -20.29
N TRP A 123 -16.06 10.63 -20.01
CA TRP A 123 -15.53 10.41 -18.66
C TRP A 123 -14.30 11.29 -18.38
N PRO A 124 -14.33 12.17 -17.37
CA PRO A 124 -13.15 12.89 -16.93
C PRO A 124 -12.22 11.96 -16.13
N GLU A 125 -10.93 12.05 -16.40
CA GLU A 125 -9.88 11.39 -15.63
C GLU A 125 -9.05 12.47 -14.92
N HIS A 126 -9.07 12.47 -13.59
CA HIS A 126 -8.31 13.39 -12.77
C HIS A 126 -7.69 12.66 -11.58
N TYR A 127 -6.44 12.22 -11.73
CA TYR A 127 -5.75 11.42 -10.71
C TYR A 127 -4.23 11.56 -10.82
N TYR A 128 -3.54 11.32 -9.71
CA TYR A 128 -2.07 11.22 -9.69
C TYR A 128 -1.62 9.79 -9.92
N GLN A 129 -0.71 9.59 -10.86
CA GLN A 129 0.10 8.38 -10.90
C GLN A 129 1.23 8.55 -9.90
N MET A 130 1.35 7.62 -8.97
CA MET A 130 2.31 7.67 -7.87
C MET A 130 3.12 6.39 -7.77
N ARG A 131 4.21 6.47 -7.02
CA ARG A 131 5.03 5.35 -6.61
C ARG A 131 5.20 5.34 -5.10
N ASP A 132 5.15 4.15 -4.50
CA ASP A 132 5.50 3.95 -3.10
C ASP A 132 7.03 4.04 -2.89
N PRO A 133 7.54 3.96 -1.65
CA PRO A 133 8.98 4.06 -1.36
C PRO A 133 9.88 3.07 -2.09
N GLU A 134 9.33 1.97 -2.61
CA GLU A 134 10.06 0.94 -3.35
C GLU A 134 9.75 0.95 -4.86
N GLY A 135 9.00 1.96 -5.32
CA GLY A 135 8.73 2.17 -6.73
C GLY A 135 7.52 1.43 -7.27
N ASN A 136 6.69 0.78 -6.43
CA ASN A 136 5.46 0.15 -6.88
C ASN A 136 4.44 1.20 -7.33
N GLU A 137 3.86 1.00 -8.52
CA GLU A 137 2.96 1.97 -9.13
C GLU A 137 1.51 1.86 -8.63
N PHE A 138 0.91 2.98 -8.26
CA PHE A 138 -0.51 3.11 -7.88
C PHE A 138 -1.10 4.45 -8.37
N CYS A 139 -2.43 4.53 -8.44
CA CYS A 139 -3.13 5.79 -8.68
C CYS A 139 -3.72 6.36 -7.39
N LEU A 140 -3.76 7.69 -7.28
CA LEU A 140 -4.46 8.42 -6.24
C LEU A 140 -5.53 9.30 -6.89
N GLN A 141 -6.80 9.11 -6.51
CA GLN A 141 -7.97 9.73 -7.17
C GLN A 141 -9.02 10.26 -6.19
#